data_AF-A0A453P3U8-F1
#
_entry.id   AF-A0A453P3U8-F1
#
_cell.length_a   1.000
_cell.length_b   1.000
_cell.length_c   1.000
_cell.angle_alpha   90.00
_cell.angle_beta   90.00
_cell.angle_gamma   90.00
#
_symmetry.space_group_name_H-M   'P 1'
#
loop_
_entity.id
_entity.type
_entity.pdbx_description
1 polymer ?
#
loop_
_entity_poly.entity_id
_entity_poly.type
_entity_poly.pdbx_seq_one_letter_code
_entity_poly.pdbx_strand_id
1 'polypeptide(L)' 'LQNWLPRRVMSAWHIAGILHVLEGWSVHECGDDMMDPEKAWSAAIRHGFVPLTKA' A
#
# COMPACT_ATOMS: atom_id res chain seq x y z
N LEU A 1 2.73 -9.58 12.10
CA LEU A 1 3.87 -8.63 12.10
C LEU A 1 5.14 -9.40 11.71
N GLN A 2 5.45 -9.52 10.41
CA GLN A 2 6.66 -10.19 9.94
C GLN A 2 7.78 -9.15 9.81
N ASN A 3 8.73 -9.13 10.76
CA ASN A 3 9.90 -8.25 10.71
C ASN A 3 10.98 -8.70 9.69
N TRP A 4 10.72 -9.78 8.96
CA TRP A 4 11.72 -10.51 8.18
C TRP A 4 11.86 -10.07 6.73
N LEU A 5 11.25 -8.95 6.33
CA LEU A 5 11.36 -8.48 4.96
C LEU A 5 12.73 -7.84 4.72
N PRO A 6 13.41 -8.14 3.60
CA PRO A 6 14.65 -7.47 3.23
C PRO A 6 14.49 -5.94 3.19
N ARG A 7 15.60 -5.22 3.30
CA ARG A 7 15.59 -3.76 3.15
C ARG A 7 14.87 -3.36 1.85
N ARG A 8 13.98 -2.36 1.95
CA ARG A 8 13.13 -1.82 0.86
C ARG A 8 11.98 -2.74 0.44
N VAL A 9 11.70 -3.82 1.16
CA VAL A 9 10.51 -4.65 0.96
C VAL A 9 9.56 -4.47 2.13
N MET A 10 8.28 -4.32 1.83
CA MET A 10 7.22 -4.06 2.78
C MET A 10 5.94 -4.76 2.29
N SER A 11 5.10 -5.19 3.22
CA SER A 11 3.78 -5.75 2.90
C SER A 11 2.80 -4.68 2.40
N ALA A 12 1.93 -5.05 1.47
CA ALA A 12 0.99 -4.15 0.81
C ALA A 12 0.15 -3.31 1.78
N TRP A 13 -0.31 -3.89 2.89
CA TRP A 13 -1.12 -3.19 3.90
C TRP A 13 -0.40 -2.00 4.59
N HIS A 14 0.93 -2.02 4.70
CA HIS A 14 1.70 -0.93 5.29
C HIS A 14 1.91 0.15 4.23
N ILE A 15 2.10 -0.24 2.96
CA ILE A 15 2.12 0.68 1.83
C ILE A 15 0.78 1.42 1.74
N ALA A 16 -0.35 0.72 1.89
CA ALA A 16 -1.68 1.34 1.91
C ALA A 16 -1.79 2.44 2.99
N GLY A 17 -1.33 2.17 4.22
CA GLY A 17 -1.26 3.18 5.27
C GLY A 17 -0.40 4.40 4.91
N ILE A 18 0.73 4.20 4.22
CA ILE A 18 1.56 5.31 3.71
C ILE A 18 0.82 6.09 2.62
N LEU A 19 0.15 5.40 1.70
CA LEU A 19 -0.63 6.04 0.63
C LEU A 19 -1.75 6.91 1.17
N HIS A 20 -2.44 6.48 2.24
CA HIS A 20 -3.47 7.30 2.87
C HIS A 20 -2.92 8.66 3.31
N VAL A 21 -1.73 8.68 3.90
CA VAL A 21 -1.08 9.93 4.31
C VAL A 21 -0.61 10.75 3.11
N LEU A 22 0.06 10.12 2.13
CA LEU A 22 0.60 10.80 0.94
C LEU A 22 -0.49 11.42 0.07
N GLU A 23 -1.66 10.79 0.01
CA GLU A 23 -2.81 11.22 -0.80
C GLU A 23 -3.83 12.06 -0.03
N GLY A 24 -3.65 12.21 1.28
CA GLY A 24 -4.60 12.89 2.15
C GLY A 24 -5.96 12.17 2.25
N TRP A 25 -5.98 10.84 2.09
CA TRP A 25 -7.20 10.06 2.25
C TRP A 25 -7.51 9.85 3.73
N SER A 26 -8.62 10.42 4.18
CA SER A 26 -9.12 10.30 5.57
C SER A 26 -10.08 9.13 5.77
N VAL A 27 -10.17 8.21 4.80
CA VAL A 27 -11.07 7.05 4.88
C VAL A 27 -10.53 6.03 5.87
N HIS A 28 -11.42 5.46 6.68
CA HIS A 28 -11.09 4.41 7.62
C HIS A 28 -11.54 3.07 7.05
N GLU A 29 -10.63 2.36 6.40
CA GLU A 29 -10.96 1.09 5.76
C GLU A 29 -11.13 -0.02 6.80
N CYS A 30 -12.29 -0.67 6.79
CA CYS A 30 -12.58 -1.79 7.68
C CYS A 30 -13.64 -2.72 7.05
N GLY A 31 -13.36 -4.02 7.03
CA GLY A 31 -14.28 -5.01 6.47
C GLY A 31 -14.50 -4.78 4.97
N ASP A 32 -15.76 -4.65 4.57
CA ASP A 32 -16.15 -4.43 3.17
C ASP A 32 -16.01 -2.95 2.73
N ASP A 33 -15.78 -2.03 3.67
CA ASP A 33 -15.49 -0.63 3.36
C ASP A 33 -13.97 -0.48 3.11
N MET A 34 -13.57 -0.71 1.86
CA MET A 34 -12.19 -0.59 1.39
C MET A 34 -12.11 0.36 0.19
N MET A 35 -10.98 1.06 0.03
CA MET A 35 -10.72 1.80 -1.19
C MET A 35 -10.72 0.86 -2.40
N ASP A 36 -11.20 1.42 -3.52
CA ASP A 36 -11.00 0.86 -4.84
C ASP A 36 -9.53 0.42 -5.07
N PRO A 37 -9.28 -0.90 -5.23
CA PRO A 37 -7.95 -1.42 -5.44
C PRO A 37 -7.21 -0.79 -6.63
N GLU A 38 -7.92 -0.37 -7.69
CA GLU A 38 -7.30 0.26 -8.86
C GLU A 38 -6.77 1.67 -8.55
N LYS A 39 -7.50 2.41 -7.71
CA LYS A 39 -7.09 3.72 -7.20
C LYS A 39 -5.85 3.59 -6.31
N ALA A 40 -5.87 2.63 -5.39
CA ALA A 40 -4.74 2.35 -4.50
C ALA A 40 -3.50 1.92 -5.31
N TRP A 41 -3.69 1.04 -6.30
CA TRP A 41 -2.62 0.59 -7.19
C TRP A 41 -1.99 1.74 -7.99
N SER A 42 -2.82 2.58 -8.61
CA SER A 42 -2.34 3.71 -9.41
C SER A 42 -1.55 4.71 -8.57
N ALA A 43 -2.00 4.98 -7.33
CA ALA A 43 -1.27 5.81 -6.38
C ALA A 43 0.06 5.17 -5.96
N ALA A 44 0.09 3.86 -5.71
CA ALA A 44 1.30 3.12 -5.36
C ALA A 44 2.39 3.28 -6.42
N ILE A 45 2.04 3.06 -7.70
CA ILE A 45 3.00 3.20 -8.81
C ILE A 45 3.48 4.65 -8.95
N ARG A 46 2.58 5.65 -8.82
CA ARG A 46 2.96 7.07 -8.89
C ARG A 46 3.96 7.48 -7.80
N HIS A 47 3.83 6.92 -6.60
CA HIS A 47 4.77 7.15 -5.49
C HIS A 47 6.03 6.26 -5.55
N GLY A 48 6.20 5.49 -6.63
CA GLY A 48 7.41 4.70 -6.87
C GLY A 48 7.44 3.36 -6.13
N PHE A 49 6.34 2.91 -5.55
CA PHE A 49 6.23 1.54 -5.06
C PHE A 49 6.12 0.58 -6.25
N VAL A 50 6.81 -0.55 -6.15
CA VAL A 50 6.79 -1.59 -7.17
C VAL A 50 6.43 -2.93 -6.54
N PRO A 51 5.66 -3.79 -7.24
CA PRO A 51 5.36 -5.12 -6.76
C PRO A 51 6.65 -5.93 -6.58
N LEU A 52 6.66 -6.78 -5.55
CA LEU A 52 7.73 -7.75 -5.40
C LEU A 52 7.56 -8.84 -6.48
N THR A 53 8.35 -8.76 -7.54
CA THR A 53 8.42 -9.84 -8.53
C THR A 53 9.17 -11.03 -7.94
N LYS A 54 8.66 -12.25 -8.15
CA LYS A 54 9.49 -13.44 -7.94
C LYS A 54 10.62 -13.42 -8.97
N ALA A 55 11.85 -13.68 -8.51
CA ALA A 55 12.96 -14.04 -9.40
C ALA A 55 12.69 -15.41 -10.03
#